data_AF-A0A937PH37-F1
#
_entry.id   AF-A0A937PH37-F1
#
_cell.length_a   1.000
_cell.length_b   1.000
_cell.length_c   1.000
_cell.angle_alpha   90.00
_cell.angle_beta   90.00
_cell.angle_gamma   90.00
#
_symmetry.space_group_name_H-M   'P 1'
#
loop_
_entity.id
_entity.type
_entity.pdbx_description
1 polymer ?
#
loop_
_entity_poly.entity_id
_entity_poly.type
_entity_poly.pdbx_seq_one_letter_code
_entity_poly.pdbx_strand_id
1 'polypeptide(L)'
;MKENTNRSGTAAVLSFVFSGLGQLYNGQIVKGLVIIFFSALSLLSVMLGAVLIYIWLKQQILLQLFWLGVALFVVGLIFVCIIGVYSIFDAYKQAS
;
A
#
# COMPACT_ATOMS: atom_id res chain seq x y z
N MET A 1 -4.48 -33.86 -3.58
CA MET A 1 -3.65 -32.76 -4.12
C MET A 1 -4.48 -31.56 -4.64
N LYS A 2 -5.74 -31.37 -4.21
CA LYS A 2 -6.66 -30.29 -4.67
C LYS A 2 -6.95 -29.20 -3.62
N GLU A 3 -6.45 -29.36 -2.39
CA GLU A 3 -6.83 -28.49 -1.27
C GLU A 3 -5.90 -27.26 -1.11
N ASN A 4 -4.65 -27.34 -1.60
CA ASN A 4 -3.66 -26.27 -1.40
C ASN A 4 -3.84 -25.09 -2.36
N THR A 5 -4.23 -25.31 -3.62
CA THR A 5 -4.38 -24.24 -4.62
C THR A 5 -5.47 -23.24 -4.29
N ASN A 6 -6.51 -23.67 -3.58
CA ASN A 6 -7.64 -22.81 -3.21
C ASN A 6 -7.22 -21.79 -2.14
N ARG A 7 -6.33 -22.20 -1.22
CA ARG A 7 -5.79 -21.34 -0.16
C ARG A 7 -4.83 -20.27 -0.71
N SER A 8 -4.08 -20.59 -1.76
CA SER A 8 -3.17 -19.62 -2.41
C SER A 8 -3.92 -18.56 -3.21
N GLY A 9 -5.01 -18.96 -3.88
CA GLY A 9 -5.90 -18.01 -4.54
C GLY A 9 -6.58 -17.06 -3.56
N THR A 10 -7.13 -17.58 -2.45
CA THR A 10 -7.77 -16.74 -1.44
C THR A 10 -6.78 -15.80 -0.74
N ALA A 11 -5.55 -16.24 -0.46
CA ALA A 11 -4.51 -15.39 0.12
C ALA A 11 -4.11 -14.23 -0.81
N ALA A 12 -3.98 -14.50 -2.12
CA ALA A 12 -3.65 -13.48 -3.11
C ALA A 12 -4.78 -12.43 -3.25
N VAL A 13 -6.04 -12.87 -3.28
CA VAL A 13 -7.20 -11.97 -3.32
C VAL A 13 -7.28 -11.14 -2.02
N LEU A 14 -6.98 -11.74 -0.87
CA LEU A 14 -6.92 -10.99 0.40
C LEU A 14 -5.86 -9.89 0.37
N SER A 15 -4.65 -10.18 -0.11
CA SER A 15 -3.61 -9.16 -0.27
C SER A 15 -3.93 -8.12 -1.35
N PHE A 16 -4.74 -8.48 -2.37
CA PHE A 16 -5.22 -7.53 -3.38
C PHE A 16 -6.21 -6.52 -2.78
N VAL A 17 -7.14 -6.98 -1.93
CA VAL A 17 -8.11 -6.09 -1.26
C VAL A 17 -7.43 -5.24 -0.19
N PHE A 18 -6.47 -5.82 0.54
CA PHE A 18 -5.73 -5.10 1.57
C PHE A 18 -4.31 -5.64 1.69
N SER A 19 -3.33 -4.79 1.37
CA SER A 19 -1.91 -5.11 1.42
C SER A 19 -1.53 -5.71 2.78
N GLY A 20 -1.07 -6.97 2.78
CA GLY A 20 -0.60 -7.69 3.97
C GLY A 20 -1.61 -8.66 4.61
N LEU A 21 -2.89 -8.67 4.21
CA LEU A 21 -3.87 -9.64 4.72
C LEU A 21 -3.56 -11.08 4.28
N GLY A 22 -3.08 -11.29 3.06
CA GLY A 22 -2.71 -12.63 2.59
C GLY A 22 -1.57 -13.26 3.40
N GLN A 23 -0.66 -12.44 3.93
CA GLN A 23 0.39 -12.92 4.84
C GLN A 23 -0.15 -13.29 6.22
N LEU A 24 -1.11 -12.52 6.73
CA LEU A 24 -1.84 -12.87 7.97
C LEU A 24 -2.59 -14.19 7.81
N TYR A 25 -3.22 -14.41 6.66
CA TYR A 25 -3.94 -15.65 6.34
C TYR A 25 -3.00 -16.87 6.30
N ASN A 26 -1.79 -16.69 5.78
CA ASN A 26 -0.75 -17.73 5.76
C ASN A 26 -0.05 -17.94 7.11
N GLY A 27 -0.49 -17.28 8.19
CA GLY A 27 0.09 -17.38 9.53
C GLY A 27 1.36 -16.55 9.74
N GLN A 28 1.77 -15.72 8.77
CA GLN A 28 2.95 -14.86 8.86
C GLN A 28 2.60 -13.47 9.42
N ILE A 29 2.26 -13.44 10.72
CA ILE A 29 1.76 -12.22 11.39
C ILE A 29 2.75 -11.06 11.31
N VAL A 30 4.03 -11.30 11.60
CA VAL A 30 5.05 -10.24 11.62
C VAL A 30 5.20 -9.60 10.25
N LYS A 31 5.30 -10.39 9.18
CA LYS A 31 5.45 -9.84 7.82
C LYS A 31 4.20 -9.12 7.36
N GLY A 32 3.02 -9.71 7.60
CA GLY A 32 1.75 -9.06 7.28
C GLY A 32 1.60 -7.72 7.97
N LEU A 33 1.94 -7.63 9.26
CA LEU A 33 1.90 -6.38 10.01
C LEU A 33 2.89 -5.33 9.48
N VAL A 34 4.09 -5.75 9.07
CA VAL A 34 5.08 -4.87 8.43
C VAL A 34 4.54 -4.32 7.11
N ILE A 35 3.97 -5.16 6.25
CA ILE A 35 3.37 -4.71 4.98
C ILE A 35 2.22 -3.73 5.24
N ILE A 36 1.33 -4.03 6.20
CA ILE A 36 0.22 -3.16 6.58
C ILE A 36 0.76 -1.80 7.07
N PHE A 37 1.78 -1.80 7.92
CA PHE A 37 2.38 -0.59 8.46
C PHE A 37 2.98 0.30 7.36
N PHE A 38 3.77 -0.26 6.45
CA PHE A 38 4.35 0.49 5.34
C PHE A 38 3.27 0.98 4.37
N SER A 39 2.26 0.15 4.07
CA SER A 39 1.14 0.56 3.23
C SER A 39 0.35 1.72 3.86
N ALA A 40 0.15 1.71 5.17
CA ALA A 40 -0.49 2.80 5.90
C ALA A 40 0.35 4.09 5.86
N LEU A 41 1.67 3.99 6.03
CA LEU A 41 2.57 5.14 5.93
C LEU A 41 2.56 5.75 4.52
N SER A 42 2.54 4.93 3.48
CA SER A 42 2.45 5.40 2.10
C SER A 42 1.11 6.09 1.82
N LEU A 43 -0.01 5.54 2.34
CA LEU A 43 -1.32 6.18 2.26
C LEU A 43 -1.36 7.54 2.99
N LEU A 44 -0.75 7.63 4.18
CA LEU A 44 -0.63 8.90 4.90
C LEU A 44 0.17 9.93 4.08
N SER A 45 1.25 9.50 3.41
CA SER A 45 2.02 10.36 2.51
C SER A 45 1.16 10.91 1.37
N VAL A 46 0.32 10.07 0.75
CA VAL A 46 -0.64 10.50 -0.29
C VAL A 46 -1.64 11.51 0.27
N MET A 47 -2.22 11.25 1.45
CA MET A 47 -3.18 12.16 2.08
C MET A 47 -2.55 13.52 2.41
N LEU A 48 -1.33 13.53 2.97
CA LEU A 48 -0.60 14.76 3.27
C LEU A 48 -0.27 15.54 1.99
N GLY A 49 0.19 14.86 0.94
CA GLY A 49 0.44 15.46 -0.37
C GLY A 49 -0.81 16.15 -0.94
N ALA A 50 -1.96 15.47 -0.88
CA ALA A 50 -3.24 16.01 -1.34
C ALA A 50 -3.69 17.24 -0.52
N VAL A 51 -3.57 17.19 0.82
CA VAL A 51 -3.92 18.32 1.70
C VAL A 51 -3.04 19.54 1.40
N LEU A 52 -1.74 19.35 1.19
CA LEU A 52 -0.82 20.43 0.86
C LEU A 52 -1.15 21.09 -0.49
N ILE A 53 -1.49 20.28 -1.51
CA ILE A 53 -1.96 20.79 -2.80
C ILE A 53 -3.26 21.59 -2.62
N TYR A 54 -4.19 21.13 -1.79
CA TYR A 54 -5.44 21.83 -1.52
C TYR A 54 -5.22 23.18 -0.81
N ILE A 55 -4.37 23.23 0.20
CA ILE A 55 -4.00 24.48 0.91
C ILE A 55 -3.39 25.46 -0.10
N TRP A 56 -2.49 24.97 -0.95
CA TRP A 56 -1.90 25.80 -2.00
C TRP A 56 -2.96 26.34 -2.97
N LEU A 57 -3.94 25.53 -3.39
CA LEU A 57 -5.01 25.94 -4.30
C LEU A 57 -5.86 27.09 -3.73
N LYS A 58 -6.08 27.10 -2.41
CA LYS A 58 -6.89 28.12 -1.73
C LYS A 58 -6.18 29.45 -1.53
N GLN A 59 -4.90 29.43 -1.19
CA GLN A 59 -4.17 30.64 -0.78
C GLN A 59 -3.15 31.13 -1.81
N GLN A 60 -2.72 30.30 -2.77
CA GLN A 60 -1.69 30.56 -3.79
C GLN A 60 -0.41 31.25 -3.29
N ILE A 61 -0.12 31.17 -1.98
CA ILE A 61 0.80 32.08 -1.31
C ILE A 61 2.27 31.65 -1.40
N LEU A 62 2.55 30.35 -1.61
CA LEU A 62 3.92 29.84 -1.68
C LEU A 62 4.04 28.64 -2.65
N LEU A 63 4.68 28.86 -3.80
CA LEU A 63 4.86 27.86 -4.87
C LEU A 63 5.63 26.60 -4.43
N GLN A 64 6.53 26.72 -3.45
CA GLN A 64 7.31 25.57 -2.96
C GLN A 64 6.43 24.49 -2.30
N LEU A 65 5.33 24.87 -1.64
CA LEU A 65 4.40 23.91 -1.04
C LEU A 65 3.67 23.09 -2.10
N PHE A 66 3.43 23.65 -3.28
CA PHE A 66 2.83 22.92 -4.39
C PHE A 66 3.73 21.77 -4.84
N TRP A 67 5.00 22.06 -5.13
CA TRP A 67 5.96 21.04 -5.56
C TRP A 67 6.17 19.97 -4.49
N LEU A 68 6.24 20.36 -3.22
CA LEU A 68 6.35 19.41 -2.11
C LEU A 68 5.10 18.52 -1.99
N GLY A 69 3.91 19.10 -2.11
CA GLY A 69 2.65 18.35 -2.09
C GLY A 69 2.55 17.35 -3.24
N VAL A 70 2.89 17.79 -4.46
CA VAL A 70 2.94 16.92 -5.66
C VAL A 70 3.98 15.80 -5.47
N ALA A 71 5.18 16.12 -4.98
CA ALA A 71 6.22 15.13 -4.74
C ALA A 71 5.76 14.07 -3.73
N LEU A 72 5.22 14.47 -2.58
CA LEU A 72 4.69 13.53 -1.58
C LEU A 72 3.53 12.69 -2.12
N PHE A 73 2.63 13.30 -2.88
CA PHE A 73 1.50 12.58 -3.48
C PHE A 73 1.95 11.52 -4.48
N VAL A 74 2.83 11.88 -5.41
CA VAL A 74 3.33 10.97 -6.45
C VAL A 74 4.21 9.87 -5.85
N VAL A 75 5.11 10.23 -4.95
CA VAL A 75 5.97 9.27 -4.25
C VAL A 75 5.11 8.29 -3.44
N GLY A 76 4.13 8.80 -2.67
CA GLY A 76 3.20 7.97 -1.92
C GLY A 76 2.44 6.98 -2.81
N LEU A 77 1.93 7.43 -3.97
CA LEU A 77 1.25 6.56 -4.94
C LEU A 77 2.16 5.46 -5.48
N ILE A 78 3.39 5.79 -5.86
CA ILE A 78 4.36 4.81 -6.34
C ILE A 78 4.61 3.75 -5.26
N PHE A 79 4.81 4.17 -4.01
CA PHE A 79 5.01 3.22 -2.91
C PHE A 79 3.80 2.33 -2.66
N VAL A 80 2.57 2.87 -2.69
CA VAL A 80 1.34 2.07 -2.55
C VAL A 80 1.27 1.00 -3.64
N CYS A 81 1.54 1.36 -4.89
CA CYS A 81 1.53 0.40 -6.00
C CYS A 81 2.61 -0.69 -5.83
N ILE A 82 3.84 -0.30 -5.49
CA ILE A 82 4.95 -1.25 -5.30
C ILE A 82 4.65 -2.22 -4.15
N ILE A 83 4.22 -1.71 -3.00
CA ILE A 83 3.90 -2.52 -1.81
C ILE A 83 2.71 -3.43 -2.11
N GLY A 84 1.67 -2.92 -2.78
CA GLY A 84 0.50 -3.70 -3.16
C GLY A 84 0.87 -4.90 -4.05
N VAL A 85 1.59 -4.66 -5.15
CA VAL A 85 2.04 -5.72 -6.06
C VAL A 85 2.95 -6.73 -5.35
N TYR A 86 3.90 -6.23 -4.54
CA TYR A 86 4.77 -7.09 -3.74
C TYR A 86 3.96 -7.98 -2.78
N SER A 87 2.97 -7.42 -2.10
CA SER A 87 2.16 -8.14 -1.11
C SER A 87 1.31 -9.26 -1.71
N ILE A 88 0.85 -9.09 -2.96
CA ILE A 88 0.06 -10.10 -3.68
C ILE A 88 0.97 -11.25 -4.09
N PHE A 89 2.12 -10.94 -4.70
CA PHE A 89 3.07 -11.95 -5.14
C PHE A 89 3.62 -12.77 -3.97
N ASP A 90 3.96 -12.10 -2.87
CA ASP A 90 4.51 -12.77 -1.69
C ASP A 90 3.46 -13.65 -0.98
N ALA A 91 2.21 -13.19 -0.90
CA ALA A 91 1.10 -13.99 -0.36
C ALA A 91 0.80 -15.24 -1.21
N TYR A 92 0.85 -15.10 -2.54
CA TYR A 92 0.68 -16.23 -3.45
C TYR A 92 1.80 -17.26 -3.28
N LYS A 93 3.06 -16.80 -3.27
CA LYS A 93 4.22 -17.69 -3.15
C LYS A 93 4.27 -18.44 -1.83
N GLN A 94 3.85 -17.80 -0.72
CA GLN A 94 3.85 -18.43 0.60
C GLN A 94 2.71 -19.41 0.82
N ALA A 95 1.66 -19.31 0.03
CA ALA A 95 0.51 -20.21 0.10
C ALA A 95 0.59 -21.38 -0.90
N SER A 96 1.54 -21.37 -1.83
CA SER A 96 1.82 -22.47 -2.75
C SER A 96 2.79 -23.48 -2.16
#